data_AF-A0AAD5TWG7-F1
#
_entry.id   AF-A0AAD5TWG7-F1
#
_cell.length_a   1.000
_cell.length_b   1.000
_cell.length_c   1.000
_cell.angle_alpha   90.00
_cell.angle_beta   90.00
_cell.angle_gamma   90.00
#
_symmetry.space_group_name_H-M   'P 1'
#
loop_
_entity.id
_entity.type
_entity.pdbx_description
1 polymer ?
#
loop_
_entity_poly.entity_id
_entity_poly.type
_entity_poly.pdbx_seq_one_letter_code
_entity_poly.pdbx_strand_id
1 'polypeptide(L)'
;MVLFQLCKLSTVKRNRKYRKRLGSMDTKSTPLAAEILEEGYWMDEFFETAEDVETPPPKPSCGRDSLRLDIEFENLGLTLPTGVQIMKGVSGTLKAGRLCAVMGPSGAGKSTFMSLLTGKTKRTSGTVQINGEQRELSYYRKLIGFAPQDDAMLRELTVLDILMVRISPSLAFLSAPLTVMLQHSALMRLPKEWTETRKKDLVLSTIAFLGLESIMNSVVGDETKRGISGGQRKRVNIGMELVSAPVCLMLDEPTSGLDSATSFEVCKLLHTIARDQNMTIAAIVHSPSPSAFDQFDDLLLLGKGGRAIYMGPRAEATEYFSRIGFSCWTGASLADFYMDIITGRVRCTKATDFEPEMLFTCWELEAAGKNPLLGLVNKSCRHGILDNDSKLSQLRSGSLNTKRVYYLPTLLRARMHADIPKS
;
A
#
# COMPACT_ATOMS: atom_id res chain seq x y z
N MET A 1 -23.28 -3.86 30.59
CA MET A 1 -23.82 -5.23 30.79
C MET A 1 -25.28 -5.41 30.33
N VAL A 2 -26.20 -4.46 30.54
CA VAL A 2 -27.63 -4.66 30.19
C VAL A 2 -27.94 -4.62 28.67
N LEU A 3 -27.16 -3.89 27.85
CA LEU A 3 -27.35 -3.85 26.39
C LEU A 3 -26.97 -5.18 25.68
N PHE A 4 -26.05 -5.98 26.24
CA PHE A 4 -25.57 -7.22 25.63
C PHE A 4 -26.56 -8.40 25.83
N GLN A 5 -27.32 -8.40 26.93
CA GLN A 5 -28.37 -9.40 27.18
C GLN A 5 -29.60 -9.22 26.28
N LEU A 6 -29.94 -7.99 25.89
CA LEU A 6 -31.05 -7.72 24.97
C LEU A 6 -30.75 -8.22 23.54
N CYS A 7 -29.49 -8.11 23.09
CA CYS A 7 -29.05 -8.69 21.81
C CYS A 7 -29.18 -10.22 21.80
N LYS A 8 -28.69 -10.92 22.85
CA LYS A 8 -28.81 -12.39 22.98
C LYS A 8 -30.28 -12.87 22.94
N LEU A 9 -31.19 -12.19 23.65
CA LEU A 9 -32.62 -12.53 23.66
C LEU A 9 -33.29 -12.31 22.29
N SER A 10 -32.84 -11.32 21.52
CA SER A 10 -33.36 -11.04 20.18
C SER A 10 -32.95 -12.10 19.14
N THR A 11 -31.72 -12.60 19.22
CA THR A 11 -31.16 -13.61 18.32
C THR A 11 -31.79 -14.98 18.57
N VAL A 12 -31.98 -15.36 19.84
CA VAL A 12 -32.64 -16.62 20.23
C VAL A 12 -34.12 -16.62 19.79
N LYS A 13 -34.83 -15.49 19.92
CA LYS A 13 -36.23 -15.36 19.45
C LYS A 13 -36.33 -15.41 17.91
N ARG A 14 -35.35 -14.87 17.18
CA ARG A 14 -35.30 -14.95 15.69
C ARG A 14 -35.05 -16.38 15.21
N ASN A 15 -34.15 -17.12 15.86
CA ASN A 15 -33.88 -18.53 15.52
C ASN A 15 -35.08 -19.46 15.79
N ARG A 16 -35.88 -19.20 16.83
CA ARG A 16 -37.11 -19.98 17.09
C ARG A 16 -38.20 -19.75 16.03
N LYS A 17 -38.28 -18.53 15.46
CA LYS A 17 -39.20 -18.18 14.36
C LYS A 17 -38.74 -18.79 13.02
N TYR A 18 -37.43 -18.95 12.83
CA TYR A 18 -36.83 -19.64 11.69
C TYR A 18 -37.10 -21.16 11.74
N ARG A 19 -36.92 -21.80 12.91
CA ARG A 19 -37.26 -23.22 13.14
C ARG A 19 -38.74 -23.55 12.88
N LYS A 20 -39.67 -22.67 13.29
CA LYS A 20 -41.11 -22.86 13.01
C LYS A 20 -41.49 -22.77 11.53
N ARG A 21 -40.69 -22.08 10.70
CA ARG A 21 -40.91 -21.98 9.24
C ARG A 21 -40.37 -23.19 8.48
N LEU A 22 -39.30 -23.82 8.99
CA LEU A 22 -38.74 -25.05 8.43
C LEU A 22 -39.60 -26.29 8.75
N GLY A 23 -40.22 -26.34 9.95
CA GLY A 23 -41.11 -27.45 10.33
C GLY A 23 -42.50 -27.44 9.67
N SER A 24 -42.84 -26.45 8.85
CA SER A 24 -44.13 -26.35 8.16
C SER A 24 -44.06 -26.59 6.66
N MET A 25 -42.93 -27.09 6.13
CA MET A 25 -42.81 -27.51 4.74
C MET A 25 -43.20 -28.98 4.62
N ASP A 26 -44.28 -29.25 3.87
CA ASP A 26 -44.84 -30.58 3.61
C ASP A 26 -43.78 -31.54 3.05
N THR A 27 -43.44 -32.58 3.82
CA THR A 27 -42.47 -33.63 3.47
C THR A 27 -43.09 -34.72 2.59
N LYS A 28 -43.70 -34.35 1.46
CA LYS A 28 -44.17 -35.31 0.45
C LYS A 28 -43.91 -34.80 -0.97
N SER A 29 -42.64 -34.71 -1.35
CA SER A 29 -42.15 -34.97 -2.72
C SER A 29 -40.73 -34.43 -2.87
N THR A 30 -39.73 -35.30 -2.74
CA THR A 30 -38.47 -35.39 -3.52
C THR A 30 -37.39 -36.08 -2.68
N PRO A 31 -36.61 -37.03 -3.24
CA PRO A 31 -35.51 -37.69 -2.52
C PRO A 31 -34.36 -36.73 -2.13
N LEU A 32 -34.29 -35.56 -2.78
CA LEU A 32 -33.22 -34.57 -2.61
C LEU A 32 -33.26 -33.85 -1.24
N ALA A 33 -34.44 -33.74 -0.62
CA ALA A 33 -34.57 -33.08 0.68
C ALA A 33 -33.99 -33.90 1.84
N ALA A 34 -33.89 -35.22 1.69
CA ALA A 34 -33.30 -36.11 2.69
C ALA A 34 -31.77 -36.11 2.63
N GLU A 35 -31.16 -36.00 1.44
CA GLU A 35 -29.69 -35.89 1.28
C GLU A 35 -29.16 -34.52 1.74
N ILE A 36 -29.91 -33.43 1.51
CA ILE A 36 -29.54 -32.09 1.99
C ILE A 36 -29.60 -32.01 3.53
N LEU A 37 -30.45 -32.82 4.17
CA LEU A 37 -30.53 -32.89 5.62
C LEU A 37 -29.35 -33.64 6.25
N GLU A 38 -28.68 -34.57 5.54
CA GLU A 38 -27.47 -35.24 6.04
C GLU A 38 -26.21 -34.39 5.86
N GLU A 39 -26.07 -33.60 4.78
CA GLU A 39 -24.91 -32.70 4.60
C GLU A 39 -24.95 -31.45 5.49
N GLY A 40 -26.13 -31.07 5.99
CA GLY A 40 -26.31 -29.93 6.90
C GLY A 40 -25.85 -30.16 8.34
N TYR A 41 -25.55 -31.40 8.75
CA TYR A 41 -25.10 -31.71 10.11
C TYR A 41 -23.63 -31.31 10.40
N TRP A 42 -22.79 -31.18 9.37
CA TRP A 42 -21.36 -30.87 9.54
C TRP A 42 -21.07 -29.41 9.94
N MET A 43 -22.03 -28.51 9.79
CA MET A 43 -21.84 -27.08 10.09
C MET A 43 -22.07 -26.73 11.57
N ASP A 44 -22.87 -27.54 12.29
CA ASP A 44 -23.20 -27.29 13.70
C ASP A 44 -22.16 -27.93 14.65
N GLU A 45 -21.50 -29.04 14.28
CA GLU A 45 -20.47 -29.68 15.12
C GLU A 45 -19.18 -28.86 15.26
N PHE A 46 -18.88 -27.96 14.32
CA PHE A 46 -17.70 -27.09 14.40
C PHE A 46 -17.83 -25.92 15.38
N PHE A 47 -19.04 -25.63 15.87
CA PHE A 47 -19.31 -24.47 16.74
C PHE A 47 -19.68 -24.82 18.19
N GLU A 48 -19.79 -26.11 18.57
CA GLU A 48 -20.16 -26.51 19.94
C GLU A 48 -19.01 -27.02 20.84
N THR A 49 -17.74 -26.91 20.43
CA THR A 49 -16.61 -27.16 21.36
C THR A 49 -15.53 -26.09 21.26
N ALA A 50 -15.84 -24.91 21.79
CA ALA A 50 -14.81 -23.95 22.17
C ALA A 50 -15.27 -23.24 23.45
N GLU A 51 -15.01 -23.90 24.59
CA GLU A 51 -14.90 -23.20 25.85
C GLU A 51 -13.80 -22.14 25.72
N ASP A 52 -14.21 -20.88 25.91
CA ASP A 52 -13.43 -19.70 26.27
C ASP A 52 -11.90 -19.75 26.07
N VAL A 53 -11.43 -19.28 24.91
CA VAL A 53 -10.12 -18.62 24.81
C VAL A 53 -10.25 -17.38 23.91
N GLU A 54 -10.03 -16.20 24.48
CA GLU A 54 -9.91 -14.90 23.80
C GLU A 54 -8.64 -14.82 22.92
N THR A 55 -8.44 -15.74 21.97
CA THR A 55 -7.35 -15.61 20.98
C THR A 55 -7.83 -14.86 19.74
N PRO A 56 -7.11 -13.83 19.25
CA PRO A 56 -7.39 -13.23 17.96
C PRO A 56 -7.30 -14.30 16.85
N PRO A 57 -8.11 -14.19 15.78
CA PRO A 57 -8.14 -15.19 14.72
C PRO A 57 -6.74 -15.43 14.14
N PRO A 58 -6.41 -16.67 13.73
CA PRO A 58 -5.12 -16.98 13.15
C PRO A 58 -4.86 -16.10 11.93
N LYS A 59 -3.70 -15.43 11.91
CA LYS A 59 -3.31 -14.54 10.82
C LYS A 59 -3.22 -15.36 9.53
N PRO A 60 -3.69 -14.85 8.37
CA PRO A 60 -3.47 -15.53 7.11
C PRO A 60 -1.96 -15.62 6.87
N SER A 61 -1.35 -16.77 7.13
CA SER A 61 0.07 -16.99 6.82
C SER A 61 0.17 -17.20 5.33
N CYS A 62 0.67 -16.19 4.63
CA CYS A 62 1.08 -16.31 3.25
C CYS A 62 2.16 -17.40 3.19
N GLY A 63 1.86 -18.61 2.70
CA GLY A 63 2.74 -19.81 2.78
C GLY A 63 4.04 -19.74 1.94
N ARG A 64 4.68 -18.56 1.92
CA ARG A 64 5.94 -18.20 1.26
C ARG A 64 6.83 -17.48 2.27
N ASP A 65 6.98 -18.05 3.47
CA ASP A 65 7.55 -17.44 4.69
C ASP A 65 8.98 -16.86 4.57
N SER A 66 9.63 -16.96 3.41
CA SER A 66 10.97 -16.45 3.15
C SER A 66 11.06 -15.40 2.03
N LEU A 67 9.98 -15.12 1.30
CA LEU A 67 10.05 -14.32 0.08
C LEU A 67 9.67 -12.86 0.35
N ARG A 68 10.66 -12.04 0.67
CA ARG A 68 10.53 -10.58 0.74
C ARG A 68 10.81 -9.95 -0.63
N LEU A 69 10.20 -8.80 -0.93
CA LEU A 69 10.44 -8.04 -2.16
C LEU A 69 10.90 -6.62 -1.84
N ASP A 70 12.21 -6.43 -1.71
CA ASP A 70 12.80 -5.10 -1.71
C ASP A 70 12.94 -4.64 -3.16
N ILE A 71 12.20 -3.57 -3.51
CA ILE A 71 12.15 -3.03 -4.87
C ILE A 71 12.97 -1.76 -4.91
N GLU A 72 14.08 -1.77 -5.63
CA GLU A 72 14.91 -0.61 -5.88
C GLU A 72 14.70 -0.16 -7.32
N PHE A 73 14.58 1.14 -7.53
CA PHE A 73 14.40 1.70 -8.85
C PHE A 73 15.29 2.91 -9.03
N GLU A 74 15.92 3.00 -10.19
CA GLU A 74 16.90 4.03 -10.51
C GLU A 74 16.57 4.67 -11.85
N ASN A 75 16.44 5.99 -11.84
CA ASN A 75 16.25 6.84 -13.01
C ASN A 75 15.07 6.39 -13.90
N LEU A 76 13.96 5.98 -13.28
CA LEU A 76 12.76 5.54 -14.01
C LEU A 76 12.22 6.66 -14.88
N GLY A 77 12.09 6.38 -16.18
CA GLY A 77 11.54 7.33 -17.13
C GLY A 77 10.64 6.70 -18.18
N LEU A 78 9.70 7.50 -18.68
CA LEU A 78 8.78 7.15 -19.74
C LEU A 78 8.64 8.32 -20.69
N THR A 79 8.97 8.07 -21.95
CA THR A 79 8.75 8.97 -23.07
C THR A 79 7.78 8.31 -24.02
N LEU A 80 6.67 8.97 -24.33
CA LEU A 80 5.74 8.51 -25.34
C LEU A 80 6.38 8.57 -26.73
N PRO A 81 5.87 7.80 -27.72
CA PRO A 81 6.31 7.91 -29.11
C PRO A 81 6.19 9.33 -29.71
N THR A 82 5.29 10.14 -29.15
CA THR A 82 5.12 11.56 -29.50
C THR A 82 6.26 12.46 -29.01
N GLY A 83 7.25 11.92 -28.27
CA GLY A 83 8.35 12.65 -27.66
C GLY A 83 8.02 13.27 -26.30
N VAL A 84 6.77 13.19 -25.85
CA VAL A 84 6.34 13.72 -24.55
C VAL A 84 6.86 12.84 -23.41
N GLN A 85 7.68 13.43 -22.53
CA GLN A 85 8.15 12.77 -21.31
C GLN A 85 7.12 12.87 -20.18
N ILE A 86 6.62 11.73 -19.74
CA ILE A 86 5.64 11.63 -18.64
C ILE A 86 6.34 11.44 -17.28
N MET A 87 7.43 10.67 -17.26
CA MET A 87 8.24 10.40 -16.07
C MET A 87 9.70 10.69 -16.37
N LYS A 88 10.38 11.39 -15.47
CA LYS A 88 11.75 11.87 -15.63
C LYS A 88 12.59 11.52 -14.41
N GLY A 89 13.22 10.36 -14.45
CA GLY A 89 14.31 9.98 -13.57
C GLY A 89 13.95 9.80 -12.10
N VAL A 90 12.84 9.13 -11.83
CA VAL A 90 12.44 8.82 -10.45
C VAL A 90 13.32 7.67 -9.91
N SER A 91 13.98 7.91 -8.78
CA SER A 91 14.82 6.92 -8.08
C SER A 91 14.37 6.75 -6.64
N GLY A 92 14.52 5.54 -6.07
CA GLY A 92 14.07 5.23 -4.73
C GLY A 92 14.04 3.74 -4.41
N THR A 93 13.55 3.42 -3.21
CA THR A 93 13.42 2.04 -2.74
C THR A 93 12.08 1.83 -2.03
N LEU A 94 11.43 0.70 -2.26
CA LEU A 94 10.30 0.20 -1.47
C LEU A 94 10.76 -1.06 -0.77
N LYS A 95 10.67 -1.12 0.56
CA LYS A 95 11.18 -2.25 1.33
C LYS A 95 10.05 -3.09 1.90
N ALA A 96 10.34 -4.37 2.09
CA ALA A 96 9.46 -5.29 2.79
C ALA A 96 9.19 -4.81 4.22
N GLY A 97 7.97 -5.05 4.70
CA GLY A 97 7.56 -4.63 6.04
C GLY A 97 7.19 -3.15 6.15
N ARG A 98 7.17 -2.40 5.05
CA ARG A 98 6.93 -0.95 5.04
C ARG A 98 5.76 -0.56 4.13
N LEU A 99 5.02 0.44 4.58
CA LEU A 99 3.95 1.08 3.83
C LEU A 99 4.42 2.44 3.27
N CYS A 100 4.51 2.57 1.95
CA CYS A 100 4.91 3.79 1.26
C CYS A 100 3.69 4.55 0.70
N ALA A 101 3.60 5.84 1.01
CA ALA A 101 2.65 6.75 0.37
C ALA A 101 3.23 7.29 -0.94
N VAL A 102 2.47 7.24 -2.03
CA VAL A 102 2.79 7.93 -3.29
C VAL A 102 1.83 9.12 -3.43
N MET A 103 2.37 10.32 -3.34
CA MET A 103 1.61 11.57 -3.28
C MET A 103 2.09 12.57 -4.34
N GLY A 104 1.22 13.52 -4.68
CA GLY A 104 1.49 14.54 -5.69
C GLY A 104 0.21 15.06 -6.35
N PRO A 105 0.23 16.22 -7.00
CA PRO A 105 -0.94 16.80 -7.63
C PRO A 105 -1.50 15.89 -8.74
N SER A 106 -2.72 16.18 -9.17
CA SER A 106 -3.28 15.51 -10.36
C SER A 106 -2.37 15.76 -11.57
N GLY A 107 -2.17 14.72 -12.40
CA GLY A 107 -1.24 14.77 -13.54
C GLY A 107 0.25 14.70 -13.18
N ALA A 108 0.63 14.50 -11.91
CA ALA A 108 2.03 14.30 -11.51
C ALA A 108 2.65 12.96 -11.95
N GLY A 109 1.85 12.05 -12.54
CA GLY A 109 2.35 10.74 -13.01
C GLY A 109 2.33 9.63 -11.95
N LYS A 110 1.52 9.73 -10.88
CA LYS A 110 1.40 8.72 -9.81
C LYS A 110 1.00 7.33 -10.34
N SER A 111 -0.12 7.23 -11.06
CA SER A 111 -0.57 5.96 -11.65
C SER A 111 0.38 5.48 -12.77
N THR A 112 1.04 6.41 -13.48
CA THR A 112 2.10 6.08 -14.44
C THR A 112 3.31 5.45 -13.75
N PHE A 113 3.76 6.02 -12.62
CA PHE A 113 4.83 5.47 -11.80
C PHE A 113 4.50 4.04 -11.36
N MET A 114 3.29 3.83 -10.84
CA MET A 114 2.87 2.49 -10.41
C MET A 114 2.76 1.50 -11.59
N SER A 115 2.33 1.96 -12.77
CA SER A 115 2.26 1.13 -13.99
C SER A 115 3.64 0.76 -14.55
N LEU A 116 4.60 1.68 -14.46
CA LEU A 116 6.00 1.43 -14.82
C LEU A 116 6.64 0.46 -13.84
N LEU A 117 6.43 0.68 -12.54
CA LEU A 117 6.99 -0.16 -11.49
C LEU A 117 6.47 -1.59 -11.61
N THR A 118 5.16 -1.78 -11.80
CA THR A 118 4.55 -3.12 -11.97
C THR A 118 4.82 -3.77 -13.33
N GLY A 119 5.49 -3.09 -14.26
CA GLY A 119 5.81 -3.61 -15.58
C GLY A 119 4.61 -3.71 -16.53
N LYS A 120 3.48 -3.08 -16.22
CA LYS A 120 2.32 -2.96 -17.13
C LYS A 120 2.67 -2.09 -18.34
N THR A 121 3.45 -1.04 -18.13
CA THR A 121 3.95 -0.15 -19.17
C THR A 121 5.46 -0.35 -19.31
N LYS A 122 5.95 -0.48 -20.55
CA LYS A 122 7.39 -0.52 -20.79
C LYS A 122 8.01 0.86 -20.55
N ARG A 123 9.01 0.90 -19.68
CA ARG A 123 9.85 2.09 -19.45
C ARG A 123 10.71 2.42 -20.66
N THR A 124 11.06 3.70 -20.79
CA THR A 124 12.01 4.18 -21.81
C THR A 124 13.42 4.32 -21.24
N SER A 125 13.55 4.53 -19.92
CA SER A 125 14.83 4.65 -19.23
C SER A 125 14.75 4.13 -17.80
N GLY A 126 15.92 3.91 -17.20
CA GLY A 126 16.08 3.50 -15.80
C GLY A 126 16.11 1.98 -15.61
N THR A 127 16.50 1.57 -14.42
CA THR A 127 16.57 0.16 -14.01
C THR A 127 15.73 -0.09 -12.77
N VAL A 128 15.34 -1.34 -12.59
CA VAL A 128 14.58 -1.81 -11.43
C VAL A 128 15.30 -3.07 -10.99
N GLN A 129 15.57 -3.15 -9.70
CA GLN A 129 16.19 -4.27 -9.06
C GLN A 129 15.25 -4.79 -7.98
N ILE A 130 15.21 -6.10 -7.84
CA ILE A 130 14.41 -6.79 -6.84
C ILE A 130 15.38 -7.61 -6.01
N ASN A 131 15.49 -7.30 -4.73
CA ASN A 131 16.45 -7.91 -3.80
C ASN A 131 17.91 -7.85 -4.33
N GLY A 132 18.28 -6.77 -5.02
CA GLY A 132 19.62 -6.58 -5.60
C GLY A 132 19.86 -7.26 -6.95
N GLU A 133 18.89 -8.00 -7.51
CA GLU A 133 18.96 -8.53 -8.87
C GLU A 133 18.19 -7.63 -9.85
N GLN A 134 18.82 -7.27 -10.98
CA GLN A 134 18.14 -6.51 -12.03
C GLN A 134 17.09 -7.39 -12.73
N ARG A 135 15.85 -7.33 -12.25
CA ARG A 135 14.69 -8.03 -12.81
C ARG A 135 13.48 -7.12 -12.86
N GLU A 136 12.69 -7.28 -13.92
CA GLU A 136 11.40 -6.60 -14.03
C GLU A 136 10.39 -7.21 -13.05
N LEU A 137 9.55 -6.38 -12.43
CA LEU A 137 8.45 -6.84 -11.56
C LEU A 137 7.45 -7.73 -12.31
N SER A 138 7.38 -7.64 -13.64
CA SER A 138 6.53 -8.49 -14.46
C SER A 138 6.85 -9.99 -14.32
N TYR A 139 8.09 -10.34 -13.97
CA TYR A 139 8.48 -11.71 -13.62
C TYR A 139 7.74 -12.21 -12.37
N TYR A 140 7.52 -11.31 -11.42
CA TYR A 140 6.84 -11.58 -10.15
C TYR A 140 5.34 -11.24 -10.19
N ARG A 141 4.72 -11.10 -11.39
CA ARG A 141 3.30 -10.71 -11.53
C ARG A 141 2.31 -11.56 -10.73
N LYS A 142 2.63 -12.85 -10.49
CA LYS A 142 1.79 -13.76 -9.68
C LYS A 142 1.90 -13.50 -8.17
N LEU A 143 2.94 -12.79 -7.77
CA LEU A 143 3.29 -12.46 -6.39
C LEU A 143 2.95 -11.01 -6.01
N ILE A 144 2.54 -10.20 -6.98
CA ILE A 144 2.18 -8.80 -6.80
C ILE A 144 0.66 -8.69 -6.86
N GLY A 145 0.05 -8.17 -5.80
CA GLY A 145 -1.33 -7.72 -5.79
C GLY A 145 -1.44 -6.30 -6.32
N PHE A 146 -2.45 -6.01 -7.13
CA PHE A 146 -2.73 -4.66 -7.61
C PHE A 146 -4.21 -4.35 -7.41
N ALA A 147 -4.51 -3.42 -6.51
CA ALA A 147 -5.86 -2.93 -6.27
C ALA A 147 -6.06 -1.61 -7.05
N PRO A 148 -6.85 -1.61 -8.14
CA PRO A 148 -7.17 -0.38 -8.88
C PRO A 148 -8.07 0.55 -8.07
N GLN A 149 -8.12 1.82 -8.49
CA GLN A 149 -9.01 2.85 -7.92
C GLN A 149 -10.49 2.46 -8.05
N ASP A 150 -10.87 1.99 -9.25
CA ASP A 150 -12.20 1.47 -9.51
C ASP A 150 -12.35 0.08 -8.91
N ASP A 151 -13.36 -0.08 -8.05
CA ASP A 151 -13.70 -1.37 -7.43
C ASP A 151 -14.35 -2.29 -8.48
N ALA A 152 -13.52 -2.92 -9.31
CA ALA A 152 -13.94 -3.89 -10.34
C ALA A 152 -14.35 -5.21 -9.69
N MET A 153 -15.54 -5.21 -9.08
CA MET A 153 -16.13 -6.34 -8.38
C MET A 153 -17.46 -6.74 -9.00
N LEU A 154 -17.75 -8.04 -8.96
CA LEU A 154 -19.05 -8.57 -9.34
C LEU A 154 -20.04 -8.25 -8.23
N ARG A 155 -20.99 -7.36 -8.56
CA ARG A 155 -21.85 -6.72 -7.57
C ARG A 155 -22.98 -7.63 -7.11
N GLU A 156 -23.24 -8.70 -7.84
CA GLU A 156 -24.28 -9.68 -7.58
C GLU A 156 -23.85 -10.76 -6.59
N LEU A 157 -22.54 -10.96 -6.40
CA LEU A 157 -21.98 -11.97 -5.52
C LEU A 157 -21.95 -11.54 -4.06
N THR A 158 -21.91 -12.52 -3.17
CA THR A 158 -21.57 -12.29 -1.76
C THR A 158 -20.08 -12.01 -1.58
N VAL A 159 -19.72 -11.40 -0.45
CA VAL A 159 -18.31 -11.15 -0.08
C VAL A 159 -17.51 -12.46 0.00
N LEU A 160 -18.10 -13.53 0.53
CA LEU A 160 -17.46 -14.83 0.56
C LEU A 160 -17.26 -15.37 -0.86
N ASP A 161 -18.31 -15.37 -1.68
CA ASP A 161 -18.27 -15.94 -3.04
C ASP A 161 -17.20 -15.26 -3.90
N ILE A 162 -17.13 -13.93 -3.88
CA ILE A 162 -16.15 -13.19 -4.72
C ILE A 162 -14.71 -13.53 -4.33
N LEU A 163 -14.44 -13.76 -3.03
CA LEU A 163 -13.12 -14.15 -2.54
C LEU A 163 -12.80 -15.63 -2.85
N MET A 164 -13.79 -16.53 -2.74
CA MET A 164 -13.62 -17.94 -3.07
C MET A 164 -13.40 -18.16 -4.57
N VAL A 165 -14.24 -17.54 -5.42
CA VAL A 165 -14.14 -17.59 -6.88
C VAL A 165 -12.77 -17.11 -7.37
N ARG A 166 -12.17 -16.12 -6.69
CA ARG A 166 -10.84 -15.59 -7.02
C ARG A 166 -9.72 -16.62 -6.85
N ILE A 167 -9.86 -17.55 -5.89
CA ILE A 167 -8.86 -18.58 -5.62
C ILE A 167 -9.11 -19.84 -6.42
N SER A 168 -10.37 -20.30 -6.46
CA SER A 168 -10.73 -21.58 -7.05
C SER A 168 -12.18 -21.53 -7.52
N PRO A 169 -12.42 -21.63 -8.84
CA PRO A 169 -13.78 -21.66 -9.37
C PRO A 169 -14.63 -22.79 -8.80
N SER A 170 -14.02 -23.93 -8.45
CA SER A 170 -14.72 -25.08 -7.84
C SER A 170 -15.18 -24.83 -6.41
N LEU A 171 -14.71 -23.77 -5.75
CA LEU A 171 -15.16 -23.37 -4.41
C LEU A 171 -16.34 -22.41 -4.42
N ALA A 172 -16.70 -21.88 -5.58
CA ALA A 172 -17.87 -21.03 -5.70
C ALA A 172 -19.13 -21.86 -5.42
N PHE A 173 -19.97 -21.41 -4.48
CA PHE A 173 -21.28 -22.02 -4.28
C PHE A 173 -22.13 -21.93 -5.56
N LEU A 174 -23.09 -22.85 -5.72
CA LEU A 174 -24.00 -23.00 -6.87
C LEU A 174 -24.78 -21.72 -7.26
N SER A 175 -24.73 -20.66 -6.46
CA SER A 175 -25.35 -19.35 -6.70
C SER A 175 -24.55 -18.42 -7.63
N ALA A 176 -23.28 -18.71 -7.94
CA ALA A 176 -22.49 -17.89 -8.86
C ALA A 176 -22.80 -18.21 -10.34
N PRO A 177 -23.10 -17.22 -11.21
CA PRO A 177 -23.33 -17.47 -12.63
C PRO A 177 -22.12 -18.13 -13.33
N LEU A 178 -22.35 -19.09 -14.23
CA LEU A 178 -21.29 -19.82 -14.95
C LEU A 178 -20.26 -18.89 -15.64
N THR A 179 -20.71 -17.75 -16.15
CA THR A 179 -19.87 -16.73 -16.81
C THR A 179 -18.82 -16.13 -15.85
N VAL A 180 -19.16 -16.00 -14.57
CA VAL A 180 -18.29 -15.47 -13.52
C VAL A 180 -17.16 -16.43 -13.20
N MET A 181 -17.47 -17.73 -13.14
CA MET A 181 -16.49 -18.79 -12.89
C MET A 181 -15.42 -18.84 -13.99
N LEU A 182 -15.81 -18.70 -15.26
CA LEU A 182 -14.90 -18.75 -16.41
C LEU A 182 -13.92 -17.56 -16.44
N GLN A 183 -14.40 -16.33 -16.22
CA GLN A 183 -13.52 -15.15 -16.18
C GLN A 183 -12.50 -15.19 -15.03
N HIS A 184 -12.88 -15.75 -13.88
CA HIS A 184 -12.00 -15.81 -12.70
C HIS A 184 -11.11 -17.06 -12.64
N SER A 185 -11.49 -18.16 -13.29
CA SER A 185 -10.64 -19.35 -13.44
C SER A 185 -9.27 -19.05 -14.06
N ALA A 186 -9.20 -18.03 -14.93
CA ALA A 186 -7.97 -17.57 -15.56
C ALA A 186 -7.02 -16.82 -14.58
N LEU A 187 -7.51 -16.43 -13.40
CA LEU A 187 -6.81 -15.60 -12.41
C LEU A 187 -6.26 -16.40 -11.22
N MET A 188 -6.26 -17.73 -11.27
CA MET A 188 -5.68 -18.58 -10.23
C MET A 188 -4.19 -18.26 -10.03
N ARG A 189 -3.88 -17.53 -8.96
CA ARG A 189 -2.51 -17.14 -8.58
C ARG A 189 -1.88 -18.06 -7.54
N LEU A 190 -2.69 -18.86 -6.85
CA LEU A 190 -2.20 -19.81 -5.85
C LEU A 190 -1.56 -21.05 -6.50
N PRO A 191 -0.61 -21.70 -5.81
CA PRO A 191 -0.01 -22.95 -6.29
C PRO A 191 -1.05 -24.06 -6.47
N LYS A 192 -0.84 -24.94 -7.46
CA LYS A 192 -1.79 -26.04 -7.76
C LYS A 192 -1.78 -27.12 -6.67
N GLU A 193 -0.69 -27.20 -5.92
CA GLU A 193 -0.45 -28.17 -4.85
C GLU A 193 -1.27 -27.85 -3.59
N TRP A 194 -1.85 -26.66 -3.51
CA TRP A 194 -2.70 -26.29 -2.37
C TRP A 194 -4.04 -27.01 -2.46
N THR A 195 -4.40 -27.69 -1.37
CA THR A 195 -5.70 -28.34 -1.25
C THR A 195 -6.82 -27.31 -1.22
N GLU A 196 -8.01 -27.71 -1.65
CA GLU A 196 -9.22 -26.87 -1.59
C GLU A 196 -9.52 -26.43 -0.15
N THR A 197 -9.29 -27.29 0.84
CA THR A 197 -9.41 -26.95 2.27
C THR A 197 -8.46 -25.80 2.65
N ARG A 198 -7.17 -25.90 2.32
CA ARG A 198 -6.20 -24.85 2.62
C ARG A 198 -6.54 -23.53 1.95
N LYS A 199 -7.07 -23.58 0.73
CA LYS A 199 -7.57 -22.41 0.00
C LYS A 199 -8.75 -21.75 0.72
N LYS A 200 -9.71 -22.54 1.20
CA LYS A 200 -10.84 -22.04 2.01
C LYS A 200 -10.35 -21.41 3.32
N ASP A 201 -9.42 -22.04 4.02
CA ASP A 201 -8.86 -21.52 5.26
C ASP A 201 -8.17 -20.17 5.06
N LEU A 202 -7.46 -19.99 3.93
CA LEU A 202 -6.89 -18.70 3.55
C LEU A 202 -7.97 -17.63 3.34
N VAL A 203 -9.09 -17.96 2.69
CA VAL A 203 -10.22 -17.02 2.51
C VAL A 203 -10.79 -16.61 3.85
N LEU A 204 -11.11 -17.59 4.71
CA LEU A 204 -11.74 -17.33 6.00
C LEU A 204 -10.84 -16.52 6.93
N SER A 205 -9.55 -16.86 7.01
CA SER A 205 -8.56 -16.07 7.76
C SER A 205 -8.39 -14.65 7.19
N THR A 206 -8.46 -14.48 5.87
CA THR A 206 -8.44 -13.14 5.24
C THR A 206 -9.70 -12.33 5.59
N ILE A 207 -10.88 -12.95 5.58
CA ILE A 207 -12.15 -12.31 5.97
C ILE A 207 -12.09 -11.85 7.43
N ALA A 208 -11.62 -12.72 8.33
CA ALA A 208 -11.45 -12.42 9.75
C ALA A 208 -10.46 -11.26 9.95
N PHE A 209 -9.29 -11.33 9.29
CA PHE A 209 -8.25 -10.32 9.38
C PHE A 209 -8.72 -8.93 8.88
N LEU A 210 -9.57 -8.88 7.85
CA LEU A 210 -10.14 -7.64 7.32
C LEU A 210 -11.37 -7.15 8.12
N GLY A 211 -11.82 -7.91 9.13
CA GLY A 211 -13.02 -7.61 9.91
C GLY A 211 -14.30 -7.65 9.07
N LEU A 212 -14.39 -8.60 8.14
CA LEU A 212 -15.51 -8.75 7.19
C LEU A 212 -16.47 -9.91 7.55
N GLU A 213 -16.28 -10.55 8.70
CA GLU A 213 -17.05 -11.73 9.14
C GLU A 213 -18.56 -11.45 9.16
N SER A 214 -18.95 -10.31 9.73
CA SER A 214 -20.36 -9.90 9.82
C SER A 214 -21.06 -9.71 8.47
N ILE A 215 -20.29 -9.51 7.39
CA ILE A 215 -20.81 -9.24 6.04
C ILE A 215 -20.44 -10.31 5.03
N MET A 216 -19.85 -11.44 5.44
CA MET A 216 -19.38 -12.47 4.51
C MET A 216 -20.48 -13.00 3.57
N ASN A 217 -21.71 -13.11 4.08
CA ASN A 217 -22.88 -13.57 3.31
C ASN A 217 -23.70 -12.41 2.71
N SER A 218 -23.23 -11.17 2.84
CA SER A 218 -23.89 -10.00 2.25
C SER A 218 -23.46 -9.83 0.80
N VAL A 219 -24.40 -9.45 -0.05
CA VAL A 219 -24.14 -9.12 -1.45
C VAL A 219 -23.38 -7.80 -1.55
N VAL A 220 -22.38 -7.71 -2.41
CA VAL A 220 -21.56 -6.50 -2.62
C VAL A 220 -22.44 -5.31 -3.01
N GLY A 221 -23.39 -5.54 -3.92
CA GLY A 221 -24.39 -4.58 -4.36
C GLY A 221 -23.82 -3.44 -5.21
N ASP A 222 -24.72 -2.59 -5.68
CA ASP A 222 -24.44 -1.48 -6.58
C ASP A 222 -25.28 -0.24 -6.22
N GLU A 223 -25.31 0.77 -7.10
CA GLU A 223 -26.11 1.98 -6.88
C GLU A 223 -27.62 1.72 -6.90
N THR A 224 -28.05 0.63 -7.56
CA THR A 224 -29.45 0.26 -7.74
C THR A 224 -29.93 -0.77 -6.69
N LYS A 225 -29.02 -1.61 -6.20
CA LYS A 225 -29.25 -2.71 -5.26
C LYS A 225 -28.36 -2.51 -4.04
N ARG A 226 -29.00 -2.17 -2.93
CA ARG A 226 -28.32 -1.97 -1.63
C ARG A 226 -27.43 -3.18 -1.29
N GLY A 227 -26.15 -2.91 -1.04
CA GLY A 227 -25.17 -3.89 -0.60
C GLY A 227 -24.31 -3.39 0.55
N ILE A 228 -23.01 -3.70 0.50
CA ILE A 228 -22.04 -3.33 1.54
C ILE A 228 -21.66 -1.83 1.47
N SER A 229 -21.17 -1.27 2.58
CA SER A 229 -20.73 0.12 2.63
C SER A 229 -19.46 0.37 1.79
N GLY A 230 -19.16 1.63 1.47
CA GLY A 230 -17.94 1.98 0.72
C GLY A 230 -16.66 1.52 1.41
N GLY A 231 -16.55 1.70 2.73
CA GLY A 231 -15.40 1.22 3.50
C GLY A 231 -15.27 -0.29 3.53
N GLN A 232 -16.39 -1.00 3.63
CA GLN A 232 -16.42 -2.46 3.52
C GLN A 232 -15.99 -2.91 2.13
N ARG A 233 -16.49 -2.23 1.09
CA ARG A 233 -16.12 -2.47 -0.31
C ARG A 233 -14.62 -2.33 -0.55
N LYS A 234 -13.98 -1.27 -0.03
CA LYS A 234 -12.53 -1.09 -0.12
C LYS A 234 -11.75 -2.21 0.57
N ARG A 235 -12.21 -2.67 1.74
CA ARG A 235 -11.63 -3.83 2.42
C ARG A 235 -11.80 -5.12 1.62
N VAL A 236 -12.95 -5.35 0.99
CA VAL A 236 -13.16 -6.50 0.08
C VAL A 236 -12.22 -6.44 -1.12
N ASN A 237 -12.03 -5.27 -1.73
CA ASN A 237 -11.09 -5.08 -2.85
C ASN A 237 -9.64 -5.43 -2.45
N ILE A 238 -9.20 -4.97 -1.26
CA ILE A 238 -7.91 -5.39 -0.68
C ILE A 238 -7.88 -6.91 -0.48
N GLY A 239 -8.95 -7.49 0.08
CA GLY A 239 -9.08 -8.94 0.30
C GLY A 239 -8.95 -9.77 -0.97
N MET A 240 -9.53 -9.32 -2.09
CA MET A 240 -9.42 -10.00 -3.38
C MET A 240 -7.97 -10.12 -3.88
N GLU A 241 -7.12 -9.18 -3.51
CA GLU A 241 -5.70 -9.26 -3.81
C GLU A 241 -4.94 -10.08 -2.74
N LEU A 242 -5.30 -9.99 -1.45
CA LEU A 242 -4.66 -10.75 -0.37
C LEU A 242 -4.89 -12.26 -0.46
N VAL A 243 -6.07 -12.70 -0.90
CA VAL A 243 -6.37 -14.13 -1.08
C VAL A 243 -5.50 -14.80 -2.13
N SER A 244 -4.77 -14.02 -2.93
CA SER A 244 -3.74 -14.53 -3.85
C SER A 244 -2.37 -14.77 -3.23
N ALA A 245 -2.25 -14.58 -1.91
CA ALA A 245 -1.00 -14.71 -1.16
C ALA A 245 0.15 -13.88 -1.78
N PRO A 246 -0.04 -12.55 -1.97
CA PRO A 246 1.00 -11.68 -2.53
C PRO A 246 2.12 -11.42 -1.50
N VAL A 247 3.28 -11.02 -2.01
CA VAL A 247 4.42 -10.52 -1.20
C VAL A 247 4.72 -9.04 -1.47
N CYS A 248 4.01 -8.45 -2.43
CA CYS A 248 3.97 -7.02 -2.66
C CYS A 248 2.55 -6.59 -3.04
N LEU A 249 2.08 -5.47 -2.49
CA LEU A 249 0.75 -4.93 -2.76
C LEU A 249 0.84 -3.48 -3.23
N MET A 250 0.24 -3.22 -4.39
CA MET A 250 0.16 -1.89 -5.00
C MET A 250 -1.30 -1.44 -5.00
N LEU A 251 -1.59 -0.28 -4.40
CA LEU A 251 -2.96 0.24 -4.30
C LEU A 251 -3.08 1.61 -4.96
N ASP A 252 -4.03 1.77 -5.86
CA ASP A 252 -4.37 3.06 -6.45
C ASP A 252 -5.56 3.67 -5.70
N GLU A 253 -5.33 4.73 -4.93
CA GLU A 253 -6.33 5.47 -4.15
C GLU A 253 -7.24 4.60 -3.25
N PRO A 254 -6.69 3.80 -2.31
CA PRO A 254 -7.48 2.90 -1.47
C PRO A 254 -8.39 3.63 -0.47
N THR A 255 -8.16 4.92 -0.24
CA THR A 255 -8.93 5.78 0.67
C THR A 255 -9.89 6.74 -0.05
N SER A 256 -10.00 6.66 -1.37
CA SER A 256 -10.90 7.52 -2.15
C SER A 256 -12.37 7.27 -1.82
N GLY A 257 -13.15 8.35 -1.70
CA GLY A 257 -14.58 8.28 -1.43
C GLY A 257 -14.97 7.81 -0.03
N LEU A 258 -14.01 7.74 0.89
CA LEU A 258 -14.22 7.39 2.29
C LEU A 258 -14.16 8.62 3.21
N ASP A 259 -14.88 8.58 4.32
CA ASP A 259 -14.72 9.57 5.39
C ASP A 259 -13.39 9.37 6.14
N SER A 260 -12.95 10.40 6.87
CA SER A 260 -11.65 10.41 7.54
C SER A 260 -11.43 9.27 8.54
N ALA A 261 -12.49 8.79 9.22
CA ALA A 261 -12.35 7.70 10.19
C ALA A 261 -12.17 6.37 9.46
N THR A 262 -12.99 6.10 8.43
CA THR A 262 -12.88 4.90 7.61
C THR A 262 -11.54 4.85 6.84
N SER A 263 -11.07 5.99 6.31
CA SER A 263 -9.75 6.05 5.65
C SER A 263 -8.60 5.74 6.61
N PHE A 264 -8.68 6.21 7.86
CA PHE A 264 -7.71 5.87 8.89
C PHE A 264 -7.70 4.36 9.18
N GLU A 265 -8.87 3.73 9.32
CA GLU A 265 -8.98 2.28 9.53
C GLU A 265 -8.35 1.49 8.37
N VAL A 266 -8.58 1.91 7.12
CA VAL A 266 -7.96 1.28 5.94
C VAL A 266 -6.44 1.45 5.94
N CYS A 267 -5.91 2.64 6.21
CA CYS A 267 -4.46 2.85 6.29
C CYS A 267 -3.82 2.05 7.43
N LYS A 268 -4.46 2.00 8.60
CA LYS A 268 -3.99 1.21 9.76
C LYS A 268 -3.98 -0.29 9.43
N LEU A 269 -5.00 -0.77 8.74
CA LEU A 269 -5.05 -2.14 8.24
C LEU A 269 -3.89 -2.42 7.28
N LEU A 270 -3.65 -1.56 6.29
CA LEU A 270 -2.51 -1.69 5.36
C LEU A 270 -1.16 -1.69 6.09
N HIS A 271 -0.98 -0.81 7.07
CA HIS A 271 0.23 -0.77 7.89
C HIS A 271 0.43 -2.09 8.65
N THR A 272 -0.66 -2.62 9.23
CA THR A 272 -0.63 -3.91 9.94
C THR A 272 -0.27 -5.05 8.98
N ILE A 273 -0.85 -5.08 7.77
CA ILE A 273 -0.52 -6.11 6.77
C ILE A 273 0.95 -6.01 6.38
N ALA A 274 1.47 -4.81 6.11
CA ALA A 274 2.86 -4.60 5.74
C ALA A 274 3.78 -5.22 6.80
N ARG A 275 3.58 -4.86 8.06
CA ARG A 275 4.41 -5.31 9.19
C ARG A 275 4.28 -6.80 9.48
N ASP A 276 3.05 -7.28 9.64
CA ASP A 276 2.80 -8.66 10.09
C ASP A 276 3.14 -9.71 9.03
N GLN A 277 2.94 -9.38 7.75
CA GLN A 277 3.24 -10.29 6.63
C GLN A 277 4.60 -10.00 5.98
N ASN A 278 5.38 -9.07 6.54
CA ASN A 278 6.61 -8.57 5.94
C ASN A 278 6.44 -8.21 4.44
N MET A 279 5.30 -7.59 4.12
CA MET A 279 4.88 -7.31 2.75
C MET A 279 5.30 -5.90 2.34
N THR A 280 5.74 -5.74 1.09
CA THR A 280 6.06 -4.42 0.52
C THR A 280 4.78 -3.78 0.00
N ILE A 281 4.37 -2.65 0.59
CA ILE A 281 3.12 -1.98 0.19
C ILE A 281 3.39 -0.57 -0.30
N ALA A 282 2.85 -0.21 -1.47
CA ALA A 282 2.78 1.17 -1.92
C ALA A 282 1.34 1.55 -2.26
N ALA A 283 0.89 2.69 -1.74
CA ALA A 283 -0.44 3.22 -1.96
C ALA A 283 -0.40 4.64 -2.51
N ILE A 284 -1.08 4.89 -3.61
CA ILE A 284 -1.33 6.24 -4.11
C ILE A 284 -2.41 6.86 -3.23
N VAL A 285 -2.14 8.01 -2.61
CA VAL A 285 -3.11 8.72 -1.75
C VAL A 285 -3.19 10.20 -2.11
N HIS A 286 -4.41 10.74 -2.10
CA HIS A 286 -4.69 12.12 -2.45
C HIS A 286 -5.22 12.88 -1.22
N SER A 287 -4.35 13.63 -0.53
CA SER A 287 -4.67 14.38 0.70
C SER A 287 -5.26 13.49 1.82
N PRO A 288 -4.46 12.58 2.40
CA PRO A 288 -4.88 11.79 3.56
C PRO A 288 -5.08 12.68 4.80
N SER A 289 -6.01 12.29 5.67
CA SER A 289 -6.15 12.91 7.00
C SER A 289 -4.86 12.73 7.82
N PRO A 290 -4.57 13.60 8.81
CA PRO A 290 -3.35 13.49 9.62
C PRO A 290 -3.15 12.10 10.23
N SER A 291 -4.22 11.52 10.80
CA SER A 291 -4.19 10.19 11.40
C SER A 291 -3.89 9.09 10.38
N ALA A 292 -4.46 9.18 9.17
CA ALA A 292 -4.17 8.24 8.09
C ALA A 292 -2.75 8.42 7.54
N PHE A 293 -2.27 9.65 7.44
CA PHE A 293 -0.91 9.96 6.99
C PHE A 293 0.16 9.43 7.93
N ASP A 294 -0.11 9.44 9.24
CA ASP A 294 0.81 8.91 10.26
C ASP A 294 1.01 7.39 10.18
N GLN A 295 0.14 6.65 9.47
CA GLN A 295 0.29 5.21 9.25
C GLN A 295 1.35 4.86 8.19
N PHE A 296 1.83 5.83 7.42
CA PHE A 296 2.85 5.59 6.38
C PHE A 296 4.26 5.65 6.95
N ASP A 297 5.09 4.68 6.55
CA ASP A 297 6.51 4.61 6.93
C ASP A 297 7.36 5.46 5.98
N ASP A 298 7.07 5.38 4.68
CA ASP A 298 7.80 6.06 3.61
C ASP A 298 6.88 6.98 2.80
N LEU A 299 7.48 7.96 2.13
CA LEU A 299 6.82 8.94 1.31
C LEU A 299 7.58 9.16 0.01
N LEU A 300 6.89 8.99 -1.11
CA LEU A 300 7.29 9.44 -2.44
C LEU A 300 6.41 10.64 -2.84
N LEU A 301 7.01 11.82 -2.98
CA LEU A 301 6.35 13.01 -3.52
C LEU A 301 6.74 13.22 -4.98
N LEU A 302 5.74 13.19 -5.86
CA LEU A 302 5.88 13.47 -7.29
C LEU A 302 5.33 14.86 -7.61
N GLY A 303 6.07 15.64 -8.40
CA GLY A 303 5.59 16.89 -8.97
C GLY A 303 5.18 16.77 -10.44
N LYS A 304 4.85 17.90 -11.05
CA LYS A 304 4.50 17.98 -12.47
C LYS A 304 5.59 17.39 -13.36
N GLY A 305 5.19 16.62 -14.38
CA GLY A 305 6.12 15.98 -15.31
C GLY A 305 6.81 14.72 -14.78
N GLY A 306 6.27 14.09 -13.73
CA GLY A 306 6.74 12.81 -13.20
C GLY A 306 8.16 12.86 -12.67
N ARG A 307 8.47 13.91 -11.93
CA ARG A 307 9.75 14.13 -11.25
C ARG A 307 9.58 14.00 -9.75
N ALA A 308 10.54 13.35 -9.09
CA ALA A 308 10.55 13.25 -7.64
C ALA A 308 10.93 14.60 -6.99
N ILE A 309 10.23 14.92 -5.92
CA ILE A 309 10.51 16.07 -5.03
C ILE A 309 11.05 15.57 -3.68
N TYR A 310 10.64 14.36 -3.29
CA TYR A 310 11.10 13.69 -2.09
C TYR A 310 10.87 12.19 -2.23
N MET A 311 11.80 11.39 -1.71
CA MET A 311 11.65 9.95 -1.55
C MET A 311 12.43 9.49 -0.32
N GLY A 312 11.74 8.94 0.68
CA GLY A 312 12.40 8.47 1.90
C GLY A 312 11.42 8.29 3.06
N PRO A 313 11.93 8.14 4.29
CA PRO A 313 11.11 8.01 5.49
C PRO A 313 10.18 9.22 5.65
N ARG A 314 8.90 8.98 5.94
CA ARG A 314 7.92 10.07 6.12
C ARG A 314 8.35 11.06 7.21
N ALA A 315 8.95 10.55 8.30
CA ALA A 315 9.38 11.35 9.45
C ALA A 315 10.47 12.38 9.11
N GLU A 316 11.33 12.09 8.13
CA GLU A 316 12.44 12.96 7.72
C GLU A 316 12.01 14.05 6.73
N ALA A 317 10.82 13.92 6.12
CA ALA A 317 10.34 14.85 5.11
C ALA A 317 10.22 16.29 5.67
N THR A 318 9.73 16.45 6.90
CA THR A 318 9.57 17.78 7.52
C THR A 318 10.92 18.48 7.71
N GLU A 319 11.95 17.73 8.11
CA GLU A 319 13.30 18.25 8.27
C GLU A 319 13.90 18.67 6.91
N TYR A 320 13.73 17.84 5.88
CA TYR A 320 14.13 18.19 4.51
C TYR A 320 13.50 19.49 4.03
N PHE A 321 12.16 19.62 4.12
CA PHE A 321 11.46 20.83 3.69
C PHE A 321 11.85 22.07 4.52
N SER A 322 12.12 21.90 5.82
CA SER A 322 12.62 22.97 6.68
C SER A 322 14.02 23.43 6.26
N ARG A 323 14.91 22.50 5.90
CA ARG A 323 16.26 22.83 5.42
C ARG A 323 16.22 23.63 4.12
N ILE A 324 15.27 23.39 3.22
CA ILE A 324 15.11 24.18 1.99
C ILE A 324 14.24 25.44 2.17
N GLY A 325 13.81 25.77 3.40
CA GLY A 325 13.20 27.06 3.73
C GLY A 325 11.67 27.08 3.84
N PHE A 326 11.02 25.94 3.98
CA PHE A 326 9.59 25.84 4.26
C PHE A 326 9.32 25.49 5.72
N SER A 327 8.58 26.35 6.42
CA SER A 327 8.13 26.09 7.79
C SER A 327 6.67 25.70 7.80
N CYS A 328 6.35 24.55 8.40
CA CYS A 328 4.96 24.16 8.64
C CYS A 328 4.39 25.03 9.77
N TRP A 329 3.21 25.62 9.56
CA TRP A 329 2.51 26.31 10.65
C TRP A 329 1.91 25.31 11.64
N THR A 330 1.74 25.72 12.89
CA THR A 330 1.18 24.90 13.96
C THR A 330 -0.25 24.49 13.62
N GLY A 331 -0.54 23.18 13.65
CA GLY A 331 -1.87 22.63 13.40
C GLY A 331 -2.20 22.33 11.94
N ALA A 332 -1.27 22.53 11.00
CA ALA A 332 -1.45 22.08 9.62
C ALA A 332 -1.38 20.56 9.51
N SER A 333 -2.14 19.99 8.58
CA SER A 333 -1.89 18.63 8.09
C SER A 333 -0.57 18.63 7.30
N LEU A 334 0.38 17.78 7.67
CA LEU A 334 1.66 17.65 6.95
C LEU A 334 1.46 17.24 5.48
N ALA A 335 0.47 16.38 5.23
CA ALA A 335 0.12 15.96 3.88
C ALA A 335 -0.29 17.17 3.01
N ASP A 336 -1.15 18.04 3.54
CA ASP A 336 -1.61 19.24 2.83
C ASP A 336 -0.49 20.27 2.71
N PHE A 337 0.33 20.43 3.74
CA PHE A 337 1.51 21.29 3.70
C PHE A 337 2.47 20.90 2.57
N TYR A 338 2.78 19.61 2.41
CA TYR A 338 3.63 19.15 1.29
C TYR A 338 2.96 19.40 -0.07
N MET A 339 1.65 19.21 -0.18
CA MET A 339 0.90 19.50 -1.40
C MET A 339 0.89 20.99 -1.75
N ASP A 340 0.76 21.86 -0.75
CA ASP A 340 0.81 23.31 -0.92
C ASP A 340 2.22 23.81 -1.31
N ILE A 341 3.29 23.16 -0.84
CA ILE A 341 4.66 23.41 -1.33
C ILE A 341 4.78 23.04 -2.81
N ILE A 342 4.34 21.84 -3.19
CA ILE A 342 4.44 21.34 -4.57
C ILE A 342 3.62 22.18 -5.56
N THR A 343 2.53 22.78 -5.08
CA THR A 343 1.67 23.67 -5.89
C THR A 343 2.10 25.14 -5.85
N GLY A 344 3.11 25.50 -5.05
CA GLY A 344 3.65 26.86 -4.96
C GLY A 344 2.80 27.82 -4.12
N ARG A 345 1.94 27.31 -3.24
CA ARG A 345 1.10 28.12 -2.35
C ARG A 345 1.81 28.57 -1.08
N VAL A 346 2.84 27.85 -0.67
CA VAL A 346 3.67 28.20 0.49
C VAL A 346 4.85 29.07 0.04
N ARG A 347 5.07 30.20 0.72
CA ARG A 347 6.23 31.04 0.49
C ARG A 347 7.50 30.38 1.02
N CYS A 348 8.56 30.40 0.21
CA CYS A 348 9.88 29.96 0.64
C CYS A 348 10.59 31.12 1.36
N THR A 349 11.17 30.86 2.53
CA THR A 349 11.97 31.86 3.27
C THR A 349 13.36 32.08 2.68
N LYS A 350 13.89 31.10 1.95
CA LYS A 350 15.25 31.10 1.39
C LYS A 350 15.33 31.55 -0.07
N ALA A 351 14.20 31.75 -0.74
CA ALA A 351 14.13 32.23 -2.11
C ALA A 351 12.88 33.11 -2.30
N THR A 352 13.08 34.36 -2.72
CA THR A 352 11.98 35.31 -2.99
C THR A 352 11.23 34.97 -4.28
N ASP A 353 11.95 34.47 -5.29
CA ASP A 353 11.41 34.10 -6.60
C ASP A 353 11.24 32.58 -6.72
N PHE A 354 10.63 31.97 -5.72
CA PHE A 354 10.47 30.52 -5.68
C PHE A 354 9.49 30.02 -6.75
N GLU A 355 9.95 29.07 -7.57
CA GLU A 355 9.11 28.30 -8.48
C GLU A 355 9.11 26.82 -8.05
N PRO A 356 7.96 26.12 -8.08
CA PRO A 356 7.89 24.70 -7.72
C PRO A 356 8.84 23.79 -8.51
N GLU A 357 9.24 24.19 -9.71
CA GLU A 357 10.20 23.44 -10.53
C GLU A 357 11.62 23.39 -9.92
N MET A 358 11.96 24.34 -9.06
CA MET A 358 13.25 24.37 -8.36
C MET A 358 13.38 23.19 -7.37
N LEU A 359 12.25 22.69 -6.84
CA LEU A 359 12.22 21.56 -5.91
C LEU A 359 12.81 20.28 -6.52
N PHE A 360 12.68 20.10 -7.83
CA PHE A 360 13.24 18.94 -8.51
C PHE A 360 14.77 18.93 -8.45
N THR A 361 15.41 20.07 -8.69
CA THR A 361 16.87 20.18 -8.57
C THR A 361 17.30 20.05 -7.10
N CYS A 362 16.53 20.60 -6.16
CA CYS A 362 16.82 20.45 -4.73
C CYS A 362 16.89 18.97 -4.35
N TRP A 363 15.92 18.17 -4.80
CA TRP A 363 15.88 16.74 -4.53
C TRP A 363 16.99 15.97 -5.24
N GLU A 364 17.26 16.27 -6.51
CA GLU A 364 18.37 15.66 -7.27
C GLU A 364 19.72 15.88 -6.58
N LEU A 365 19.93 17.05 -5.99
CA LEU A 365 21.14 17.37 -5.22
C LEU A 365 21.18 16.63 -3.89
N GLU A 366 20.08 16.62 -3.14
CA GLU A 366 19.98 15.88 -1.86
C GLU A 366 20.26 14.38 -2.07
N ALA A 367 19.63 13.78 -3.09
CA ALA A 367 19.82 12.38 -3.44
C ALA A 367 21.27 12.07 -3.87
N ALA A 368 21.99 13.05 -4.40
CA ALA A 368 23.42 12.95 -4.72
C ALA A 368 24.36 13.28 -3.55
N GLY A 369 23.81 13.53 -2.34
CA GLY A 369 24.59 13.91 -1.15
C GLY A 369 25.16 15.33 -1.20
N LYS A 370 24.60 16.20 -2.04
CA LYS A 370 24.99 17.62 -2.19
C LYS A 370 24.02 18.53 -1.46
N ASN A 371 24.41 19.79 -1.24
CA ASN A 371 23.57 20.77 -0.57
C ASN A 371 22.32 21.11 -1.43
N PRO A 372 21.08 20.85 -0.95
CA PRO A 372 19.87 21.05 -1.72
C PRO A 372 19.56 22.53 -1.98
N LEU A 373 20.12 23.46 -1.18
CA LEU A 373 19.90 24.90 -1.33
C LEU A 373 20.41 25.46 -2.65
N LEU A 374 21.40 24.81 -3.27
CA LEU A 374 21.89 25.19 -4.60
C LEU A 374 20.80 25.03 -5.68
N GLY A 375 19.79 24.18 -5.43
CA GLY A 375 18.63 24.03 -6.29
C GLY A 375 17.70 25.25 -6.29
N LEU A 376 17.72 26.07 -5.23
CA LEU A 376 16.90 27.28 -5.11
C LEU A 376 17.53 28.50 -5.80
N VAL A 377 18.76 28.38 -6.29
CA VAL A 377 19.44 29.46 -7.01
C VAL A 377 18.98 29.47 -8.47
N ASN A 378 18.60 30.65 -8.94
CA ASN A 378 18.03 30.88 -10.27
C ASN A 378 18.94 30.34 -11.39
N LYS A 379 18.37 29.77 -12.48
CA LYS A 379 19.14 29.09 -13.56
C LYS A 379 20.23 29.98 -14.16
N SER A 380 19.99 31.29 -14.23
CA SER A 380 20.92 32.31 -14.73
C SER A 380 22.19 32.46 -13.88
N CYS A 381 22.10 32.22 -12.56
CA CYS A 381 23.24 32.31 -11.63
C CYS A 381 24.00 30.98 -11.47
N ARG A 382 23.42 29.84 -11.90
CA ARG A 382 24.05 28.51 -11.75
C ARG A 382 25.33 28.35 -12.57
N HIS A 383 25.45 29.02 -13.73
CA HIS A 383 26.67 28.97 -14.54
C HIS A 383 27.87 29.61 -13.84
N GLY A 384 27.67 30.63 -12.98
CA GLY A 384 28.76 31.25 -12.23
C GLY A 384 29.17 30.52 -10.95
N ILE A 385 28.28 29.73 -10.34
CA ILE A 385 28.53 29.06 -9.06
C ILE A 385 29.15 27.68 -9.27
N LEU A 386 28.71 26.93 -10.29
CA LEU A 386 29.34 25.65 -10.66
C LEU A 386 30.80 25.83 -11.15
N ASP A 387 31.10 26.97 -11.77
CA ASP A 387 32.48 27.34 -12.16
C ASP A 387 33.36 27.76 -10.97
N ASN A 388 32.76 28.23 -9.88
CA ASN A 388 33.52 28.55 -8.66
C ASN A 388 33.76 27.31 -7.79
N ASP A 389 32.82 26.36 -7.72
CA ASP A 389 33.05 25.06 -7.06
C ASP A 389 34.02 24.17 -7.83
N SER A 390 34.06 24.25 -9.17
CA SER A 390 35.08 23.56 -9.98
C SER A 390 36.48 24.18 -9.78
N LYS A 391 36.58 25.50 -9.60
CA LYS A 391 37.85 26.17 -9.23
C LYS A 391 38.28 25.90 -7.79
N LEU A 392 37.35 25.87 -6.83
CA LEU A 392 37.64 25.54 -5.43
C LEU A 392 38.02 24.07 -5.22
N SER A 393 37.46 23.16 -6.02
CA SER A 393 37.85 21.73 -6.03
C SER A 393 39.18 21.48 -6.75
N GLN A 394 39.52 22.25 -7.79
CA GLN A 394 40.85 22.22 -8.43
C GLN A 394 41.96 22.80 -7.54
N LEU A 395 41.66 23.78 -6.70
CA LEU A 395 42.60 24.32 -5.71
C LEU A 395 42.86 23.37 -4.53
N ARG A 396 41.98 22.37 -4.31
CA ARG A 396 42.11 21.36 -3.24
C ARG A 396 42.67 20.01 -3.72
N SER A 397 42.83 19.79 -5.02
CA SER A 397 43.33 18.53 -5.59
C SER A 397 44.82 18.52 -5.95
N GLY A 398 45.57 19.53 -5.52
CA GLY A 398 47.03 19.48 -5.51
C GLY A 398 47.56 18.75 -4.28
N SER A 399 48.01 17.51 -4.46
CA SER A 399 48.79 16.70 -3.50
C SER A 399 48.00 15.87 -2.47
N LEU A 400 47.73 14.60 -2.79
CA LEU A 400 48.40 13.44 -2.18
C LEU A 400 47.72 12.12 -2.54
N ASN A 401 48.59 11.13 -2.71
CA ASN A 401 48.36 9.82 -3.28
C ASN A 401 47.80 8.84 -2.23
N THR A 402 47.10 7.81 -2.74
CA THR A 402 46.99 6.42 -2.22
C THR A 402 45.93 6.02 -1.16
N LYS A 403 45.28 4.90 -1.54
CA LYS A 403 44.68 3.77 -0.76
C LYS A 403 43.19 3.79 -0.39
N ARG A 404 42.50 2.82 -1.02
CA ARG A 404 41.24 2.17 -0.65
C ARG A 404 41.17 1.82 0.84
N VAL A 405 40.03 2.06 1.52
CA VAL A 405 39.52 1.22 2.63
C VAL A 405 37.98 1.27 2.68
N TYR A 406 37.40 0.13 3.08
CA TYR A 406 35.99 -0.26 3.20
C TYR A 406 35.22 0.40 4.35
N TYR A 407 33.88 0.31 4.29
CA TYR A 407 32.88 0.62 5.33
C TYR A 407 33.07 -0.20 6.64
N LEU A 408 32.85 0.43 7.82
CA LEU A 408 31.75 0.15 8.78
C LEU A 408 31.90 1.03 10.07
N PRO A 409 30.82 1.24 10.87
CA PRO A 409 30.68 2.29 11.88
C PRO A 409 30.76 1.77 13.32
N THR A 410 31.25 2.57 14.28
CA THR A 410 30.90 2.38 15.71
C THR A 410 31.21 3.60 16.60
N LEU A 411 30.16 4.03 17.29
CA LEU A 411 30.02 4.55 18.67
C LEU A 411 31.24 5.00 19.52
N LEU A 412 30.93 6.00 20.35
CA LEU A 412 31.24 6.19 21.80
C LEU A 412 32.38 7.13 22.25
N ARG A 413 31.94 8.03 23.15
CA ARG A 413 32.59 8.58 24.36
C ARG A 413 33.61 9.71 24.22
N ALA A 414 33.12 10.90 24.54
CA ALA A 414 33.89 11.98 25.13
C ALA A 414 34.28 11.66 26.59
N ARG A 415 35.57 11.83 26.93
CA ARG A 415 36.05 12.14 28.29
C ARG A 415 37.42 12.83 28.22
N MET A 416 37.41 14.09 28.66
CA MET A 416 38.39 14.81 29.51
C MET A 416 39.90 14.60 29.34
N HIS A 417 40.63 15.72 29.15
CA HIS A 417 41.74 16.23 29.99
C HIS A 417 42.17 17.58 29.34
N ALA A 418 41.96 18.76 29.93
CA ALA A 418 42.64 19.39 31.08
C ALA A 418 44.13 19.69 30.80
N ASP A 419 44.43 20.91 30.32
CA ASP A 419 45.77 21.49 30.29
C ASP A 419 45.78 22.82 31.06
N ILE A 420 46.71 22.90 32.01
CA ILE A 420 47.07 24.05 32.85
C ILE A 420 48.34 24.67 32.25
N PRO A 421 48.50 26.00 32.14
CA PRO A 421 49.82 26.59 32.03
C PRO A 421 50.27 27.23 33.36
N LYS A 422 51.49 26.88 33.77
CA LYS A 422 52.28 27.57 34.78
C LYS A 422 52.98 28.77 34.13
N SER A 423 52.72 29.97 34.65
CA SER A 423 53.71 30.91 35.24
C SER A 423 53.04 32.26 35.41
#